data_AF-A0AAW3RG93-F1
#
_entry.id   AF-A0AAW3RG93-F1
#
_cell.length_a   1.000
_cell.length_b   1.000
_cell.length_c   1.000
_cell.angle_alpha   90.00
_cell.angle_beta   90.00
_cell.angle_gamma   90.00
#
_symmetry.space_group_name_H-M   'P 1'
#
loop_
_entity.id
_entity.type
_entity.pdbx_description
1 polymer ?
#
loop_
_entity_poly.entity_id
_entity_poly.type
_entity_poly.pdbx_seq_one_letter_code
_entity_poly.pdbx_strand_id
1 'polypeptide(L)'
;MSIALKDAVKIVTDAVSDINKRFPIKWEDIVNRPTINVTDFYTKEEIDKILNTSNQLVSPDGTVWEPTIDNNGVISWKKVMPNGQ
;
A
#
# COMPACT_ATOMS: atom_id res chain seq x y z
N MET A 1 -9.78 9.96 8.07
CA MET A 1 -9.87 8.48 8.08
C MET A 1 -11.32 8.09 7.87
N SER A 2 -11.65 7.36 6.80
CA SER A 2 -13.04 6.97 6.49
C SER A 2 -13.58 5.97 7.51
N ILE A 3 -14.91 5.89 7.65
CA ILE A 3 -15.59 4.94 8.56
C ILE A 3 -15.20 3.49 8.21
N ALA A 4 -15.20 3.16 6.92
CA ALA A 4 -14.79 1.84 6.43
C ALA A 4 -13.35 1.47 6.83
N LEU A 5 -12.42 2.43 6.84
CA LEU A 5 -11.04 2.18 7.27
C LEU A 5 -10.96 1.97 8.79
N LYS A 6 -11.75 2.68 9.60
CA LYS A 6 -11.82 2.45 11.04
C LYS A 6 -12.36 1.07 11.39
N ASP A 7 -13.40 0.63 10.69
CA ASP A 7 -14.01 -0.68 10.92
C ASP A 7 -13.06 -1.82 10.50
N ALA A 8 -12.37 -1.66 9.36
CA ALA A 8 -11.35 -2.61 8.92
C ALA A 8 -10.18 -2.72 9.93
N VAL A 9 -9.68 -1.60 10.44
CA VAL A 9 -8.62 -1.58 11.46
C VAL A 9 -9.08 -2.27 12.74
N LYS A 10 -10.33 -2.04 13.17
CA LYS A 10 -10.90 -2.67 14.36
C LYS A 10 -11.00 -4.19 14.21
N ILE A 11 -11.53 -4.68 13.08
CA ILE A 11 -11.64 -6.12 12.80
C ILE A 11 -10.28 -6.81 12.85
N VAL A 12 -9.26 -6.22 12.23
CA VAL A 12 -7.89 -6.76 12.23
C VAL A 12 -7.32 -6.75 13.65
N THR A 13 -7.51 -5.67 14.40
CA THR A 13 -7.01 -5.54 15.78
C THR A 13 -7.66 -6.57 16.71
N ASP A 14 -8.97 -6.76 16.60
CA ASP A 14 -9.73 -7.73 17.41
C ASP A 14 -9.28 -9.17 17.07
N ALA A 15 -9.11 -9.49 15.79
CA ALA A 15 -8.63 -10.80 15.35
C ALA A 15 -7.21 -11.10 15.86
N VAL A 16 -6.29 -10.13 15.79
CA VAL A 16 -4.93 -10.26 16.32
C VAL A 16 -4.96 -10.46 17.85
N SER A 17 -5.82 -9.73 18.55
CA SER A 17 -6.00 -9.87 20.00
C SER A 17 -6.47 -11.27 20.39
N ASP A 18 -7.46 -11.82 19.68
CA ASP A 18 -8.00 -13.15 19.96
C ASP A 18 -7.01 -14.27 19.59
N ILE A 19 -6.25 -14.12 18.51
CA ILE A 19 -5.15 -15.03 18.15
C ILE A 19 -4.09 -15.03 19.27
N ASN A 20 -3.66 -13.85 19.72
CA ASN A 20 -2.64 -13.71 20.77
C ASN A 20 -3.09 -14.29 22.13
N LYS A 21 -4.38 -14.22 22.47
CA LYS A 21 -4.92 -14.86 23.68
C LYS A 21 -4.91 -16.39 23.57
N ARG A 22 -5.22 -16.92 22.39
CA ARG A 22 -5.36 -18.36 22.15
C ARG A 22 -4.02 -19.06 21.96
N PHE A 23 -3.07 -18.34 21.38
CA PHE A 23 -1.69 -18.78 21.21
C PHE A 23 -0.80 -17.70 21.84
N PRO A 24 -0.41 -17.85 23.11
CA PRO A 24 0.45 -16.88 23.81
C PRO A 24 1.90 -17.00 23.33
N ILE A 25 2.08 -17.05 22.01
CA ILE A 25 3.38 -17.08 21.34
C ILE A 25 3.72 -15.61 21.12
N LYS A 26 4.67 -15.09 21.88
CA LYS A 26 5.18 -13.75 21.59
C LYS A 26 6.08 -13.83 20.37
N TRP A 27 6.06 -12.79 19.55
CA TRP A 27 6.95 -12.70 18.39
C TRP A 27 8.43 -12.85 18.78
N GLU A 28 8.79 -12.38 19.98
CA GLU A 28 10.14 -12.53 20.53
C GLU A 28 10.54 -14.00 20.80
N ASP A 29 9.57 -14.87 21.06
CA ASP A 29 9.78 -16.27 21.45
C ASP A 29 9.97 -17.22 20.25
N ILE A 30 9.79 -16.73 19.01
CA ILE A 30 9.92 -17.54 17.78
C ILE A 30 11.39 -17.60 17.36
N VAL A 31 12.02 -18.74 17.63
CA VAL A 31 13.38 -19.08 17.14
C VAL A 31 13.27 -19.30 15.62
N ASN A 32 13.99 -18.51 14.81
CA ASN A 32 13.90 -18.40 13.34
C ASN A 32 12.78 -17.50 12.78
N ARG A 33 12.28 -16.53 13.54
CA ARG A 33 11.38 -15.52 12.98
C ARG A 33 12.04 -14.78 11.79
N PRO A 34 11.32 -14.48 10.71
CA PRO A 34 11.83 -13.62 9.66
C PRO A 34 12.14 -12.24 10.25
N THR A 35 13.25 -11.64 9.82
CA THR A 35 13.59 -10.28 10.23
C THR A 35 12.73 -9.33 9.40
N ILE A 36 11.67 -8.81 10.01
CA ILE A 36 10.83 -7.78 9.40
C ILE A 36 11.47 -6.45 9.75
N ASN A 37 12.23 -5.88 8.81
CA ASN A 37 12.78 -4.56 8.99
C ASN A 37 11.82 -3.53 8.38
N VAL A 38 11.30 -2.64 9.22
CA VAL A 38 10.38 -1.59 8.76
C VAL A 38 11.01 -0.64 7.75
N THR A 39 12.35 -0.60 7.66
CA THR A 39 13.08 0.15 6.61
C THR A 39 13.12 -0.55 5.26
N ASP A 40 12.76 -1.83 5.18
CA ASP A 40 12.71 -2.57 3.91
C ASP A 40 11.39 -2.32 3.16
N PHE A 41 10.40 -1.72 3.84
CA PHE A 41 9.17 -1.27 3.22
C PHE A 41 9.29 0.19 2.82
N TYR A 42 8.92 0.50 1.58
CA TYR A 42 8.74 1.87 1.16
C TYR A 42 7.62 2.51 1.98
N THR A 43 7.93 3.66 2.57
CA THR A 43 6.92 4.55 3.12
C THR A 43 5.99 5.02 2.01
N LYS A 44 4.77 5.44 2.37
CA LYS A 44 3.81 5.98 1.39
C LYS A 44 4.41 7.14 0.59
N GLU A 45 5.18 8.01 1.24
CA GLU A 45 5.85 9.14 0.60
C GLU A 45 6.94 8.69 -0.40
N GLU A 46 7.69 7.63 -0.09
CA GLU A 46 8.66 7.06 -1.02
C GLU A 46 7.99 6.42 -2.24
N ILE A 47 6.87 5.70 -2.04
CA ILE A 47 6.05 5.15 -3.13
C ILE A 47 5.51 6.29 -4.00
N ASP A 48 4.93 7.32 -3.39
CA ASP A 48 4.39 8.49 -4.11
C ASP A 48 5.51 9.21 -4.89
N LYS A 49 6.71 9.33 -4.33
CA LYS A 49 7.85 9.93 -5.02
C LYS A 49 8.32 9.09 -6.21
N ILE A 50 8.39 7.78 -6.08
CA ILE A 50 8.75 6.85 -7.17
C ILE A 50 7.71 6.94 -8.30
N LEU A 51 6.42 6.92 -7.96
CA LEU A 51 5.32 7.04 -8.93
C LEU A 51 5.35 8.37 -9.68
N ASN A 52 5.58 9.49 -8.98
CA ASN A 52 5.62 10.82 -9.59
C ASN A 52 6.89 11.10 -10.40
N THR A 53 8.03 10.48 -10.05
CA THR A 53 9.32 10.80 -10.69
C THR A 53 9.56 10.03 -11.99
N SER A 54 9.11 8.77 -12.10
CA SER A 54 9.70 7.86 -13.09
C SER A 54 8.79 7.43 -14.24
N ASN A 55 7.51 7.74 -14.22
CA ASN A 55 6.57 6.87 -14.91
C ASN A 55 5.44 7.66 -15.59
N GLN A 56 5.68 8.71 -16.37
CA GLN A 56 4.68 9.11 -17.37
C GLN A 56 4.94 8.29 -18.64
N LEU A 57 3.97 7.45 -19.03
CA LEU A 57 4.04 6.75 -20.31
C LEU A 57 3.43 7.65 -21.38
N VAL A 58 4.14 7.82 -22.48
CA VAL A 58 3.63 8.49 -23.67
C VAL A 58 3.39 7.42 -24.73
N SER A 59 2.14 7.22 -25.14
CA SER A 59 1.85 6.30 -26.23
C SER A 59 2.28 6.90 -27.58
N PRO A 60 2.42 6.10 -28.65
CA PRO A 60 2.89 6.59 -29.95
C PRO A 60 2.03 7.71 -30.56
N ASP A 61 0.77 7.83 -30.15
CA ASP A 61 -0.17 8.89 -30.53
C ASP A 61 0.04 10.21 -29.74
N GLY A 62 1.05 10.26 -28.86
CA GLY A 62 1.34 11.40 -28.00
C GLY A 62 0.48 11.49 -26.75
N THR A 63 -0.43 10.54 -26.49
CA THR A 63 -1.23 10.53 -25.26
C THR A 63 -0.34 10.24 -24.05
N VAL A 64 -0.44 11.09 -23.01
CA VAL A 64 0.25 10.90 -21.72
C VAL A 64 -0.62 10.08 -20.77
N TRP A 65 0.02 9.16 -20.04
CA TRP A 65 -0.59 8.30 -19.04
C TRP A 65 0.15 8.45 -17.71
N GLU A 66 -0.60 8.48 -16.61
CA GLU A 66 -0.07 8.57 -15.25
C GLU A 66 -0.40 7.30 -14.45
N PRO A 67 0.53 6.82 -13.62
CA PRO A 67 0.34 5.62 -12.83
C PRO A 67 -0.48 5.99 -11.58
N THR A 68 -1.42 5.13 -11.24
CA THR A 68 -2.27 5.26 -10.04
C THR A 68 -2.28 3.93 -9.30
N ILE A 69 -2.11 3.98 -7.98
CA ILE A 69 -2.15 2.81 -7.11
C ILE A 69 -3.47 2.79 -6.34
N ASP A 70 -4.16 1.64 -6.34
CA ASP A 70 -5.37 1.47 -5.54
C ASP A 70 -5.06 1.04 -4.09
N ASN A 71 -6.11 0.97 -3.26
CA ASN A 71 -5.98 0.59 -1.84
C ASN A 71 -5.52 -0.86 -1.63
N ASN A 72 -5.50 -1.68 -2.69
CA ASN A 72 -5.04 -3.06 -2.67
C ASN A 72 -3.60 -3.19 -3.21
N GLY A 73 -2.96 -2.07 -3.56
CA GLY A 73 -1.61 -2.05 -4.13
C GLY A 73 -1.54 -2.35 -5.63
N VAL A 74 -2.67 -2.38 -6.34
CA VAL A 74 -2.70 -2.61 -7.79
C VAL A 74 -2.35 -1.31 -8.51
N ILE A 75 -1.33 -1.36 -9.36
CA ILE A 75 -0.91 -0.23 -10.20
C ILE A 75 -1.68 -0.27 -11.52
N SER A 76 -2.38 0.82 -11.82
CA SER A 76 -3.12 1.03 -13.07
C SER A 76 -2.74 2.35 -13.72
N TRP A 77 -2.73 2.39 -15.05
CA TRP A 77 -2.39 3.59 -15.82
C TRP A 77 -3.66 4.31 -16.24
N LYS A 78 -3.77 5.60 -15.93
CA LYS A 78 -4.89 6.44 -16.34
C LYS A 78 -4.43 7.44 -17.39
N LYS A 79 -5.22 7.56 -18.45
CA LYS A 79 -5.00 8.57 -19.48
C LYS A 79 -5.13 9.95 -18.83
N VAL A 80 -4.11 10.78 -18.99
CA VAL A 80 -4.16 12.18 -18.60
C VAL A 80 -5.10 12.86 -19.58
N MET A 81 -6.30 13.20 -19.12
CA MET A 81 -7.18 14.07 -19.90
C MET A 81 -6.66 15.50 -19.72
N PRO A 82 -6.28 16.21 -20.79
CA PRO A 82 -6.03 17.64 -20.67
C PRO A 82 -7.32 18.27 -20.16
N ASN A 83 -7.23 18.97 -19.02
CA ASN A 83 -8.38 19.66 -18.44
C ASN A 83 -8.91 20.69 -19.45
N GLY A 84 -9.98 20.32 -20.16
CA GLY A 84 -10.90 21.21 -20.88
C GLY A 84 -10.28 22.05 -22.00
N GLN A 85 -10.47 21.59 -23.24
CA GLN A 85 -10.68 22.47 -24.38
C GLN A 85 -12.03 22.15 -25.00
#